data_AF-A0A0C2A2A1-F1
#
_entry.id   AF-A0A0C2A2A1-F1
#
_cell.length_a   1.000
_cell.length_b   1.000
_cell.length_c   1.000
_cell.angle_alpha   90.00
_cell.angle_beta   90.00
_cell.angle_gamma   90.00
#
_symmetry.space_group_name_H-M   'P 1'
#
loop_
_entity.id
_entity.type
_entity.pdbx_description
1 polymer ?
#
loop_
_entity_poly.entity_id
_entity_poly.type
_entity_poly.pdbx_seq_one_letter_code
_entity_poly.pdbx_strand_id
1 'polypeptide(L)' 'MKIANKPDDIAWALADLGLGARPPPRPRPALAGQLELDFAA' A
#
# COMPACT_ATOMS: atom_id res chain seq x y z
N MET A 1 -25.03 5.72 17.12
CA MET A 1 -23.79 5.02 16.68
C MET A 1 -24.16 3.65 16.17
N LYS A 2 -23.57 3.20 15.06
CA LYS A 2 -23.78 1.85 14.53
C LYS A 2 -22.55 1.02 14.91
N ILE A 3 -22.74 -0.04 15.70
CA ILE A 3 -21.66 -0.93 16.13
C ILE A 3 -21.55 -2.07 15.11
N ALA A 4 -20.37 -2.25 14.53
CA ALA A 4 -20.08 -3.38 13.66
C ALA A 4 -19.82 -4.64 14.52
N ASN A 5 -20.67 -5.66 14.36
CA ASN A 5 -20.57 -6.91 15.14
C ASN A 5 -20.22 -8.14 14.29
N LYS A 6 -20.26 -8.02 12.96
CA LYS A 6 -19.83 -9.08 12.05
C LYS A 6 -18.39 -8.84 11.60
N PRO A 7 -17.59 -9.89 11.39
CA PRO A 7 -16.22 -9.76 10.91
C PRO A 7 -16.11 -8.91 9.63
N ASP A 8 -17.04 -9.10 8.68
CA ASP A 8 -17.05 -8.36 7.42
C ASP A 8 -17.31 -6.87 7.65
N ASP A 9 -18.30 -6.53 8.49
CA ASP A 9 -18.63 -5.15 8.83
C ASP A 9 -17.45 -4.45 9.53
N ILE A 10 -16.71 -5.19 10.36
CA ILE A 10 -15.50 -4.70 11.05
C ILE A 10 -14.38 -4.46 10.03
N ALA A 11 -14.14 -5.40 9.11
CA ALA A 11 -13.12 -5.28 8.08
C ALA A 11 -13.37 -4.05 7.18
N TRP A 12 -14.62 -3.81 6.78
CA TRP A 12 -15.01 -2.62 6.05
C TRP A 12 -14.77 -1.33 6.85
N ALA A 13 -15.20 -1.29 8.11
CA ALA A 13 -14.99 -0.12 8.96
C ALA A 13 -13.50 0.19 9.19
N LEU A 14 -12.66 -0.84 9.33
CA LEU A 14 -11.21 -0.68 9.45
C LEU A 14 -10.58 -0.21 8.13
N ALA A 15 -11.06 -0.70 6.99
CA ALA A 15 -10.60 -0.27 5.67
C ALA A 15 -10.92 1.21 5.40
N ASP A 16 -12.14 1.66 5.74
CA ASP A 16 -12.55 3.07 5.62
C ASP A 16 -11.68 4.00 6.48
N LEU A 17 -11.23 3.52 7.65
CA LEU A 17 -10.32 4.26 8.53
C LEU A 17 -8.85 4.19 8.08
N GLY A 18 -8.53 3.42 7.03
CA GLY A 18 -7.16 3.19 6.58
C GLY A 18 -6.34 2.25 7.49
N LEU A 19 -7.00 1.53 8.39
CA LEU A 19 -6.42 0.49 9.24
C LEU A 19 -6.51 -0.91 8.61
N GLY A 20 -7.02 -0.99 7.37
CA GLY A 20 -7.04 -2.22 6.58
C GLY A 20 -5.65 -2.65 6.13
N ALA A 21 -5.60 -3.70 5.30
CA ALA A 21 -4.36 -4.17 4.71
C ALA A 21 -3.63 -3.02 3.99
N ARG A 22 -2.36 -2.81 4.35
CA ARG A 22 -1.56 -1.73 3.75
C ARG A 22 -1.46 -1.98 2.24
N PRO A 23 -1.84 -1.00 1.40
CA PRO A 23 -1.67 -1.15 -0.04
C PRO A 23 -0.19 -1.35 -0.37
N PRO A 24 0.13 -2.06 -1.46
CA PRO A 24 1.51 -2.26 -1.87
C PRO A 24 2.21 -0.89 -2.05
N PRO A 25 3.53 -0.82 -1.79
CA PRO A 25 4.29 0.39 -2.06
C PRO A 25 4.05 0.86 -3.49
N ARG A 26 3.77 2.16 -3.67
CA ARG A 26 3.61 2.71 -5.02
C ARG A 26 4.92 2.52 -5.79
N PRO A 27 4.88 2.08 -7.07
CA PRO A 27 6.07 2.06 -7.91
C PRO A 27 6.72 3.43 -7.90
N ARG A 28 8.03 3.46 -7.64
CA ARG A 28 8.79 4.70 -7.73
C ARG A 28 8.86 5.09 -9.22
N PRO A 29 8.57 6.35 -9.60
CA PRO A 29 8.87 6.82 -10.94
C PRO A 29 10.35 6.53 -11.25
N ALA A 30 10.62 6.06 -12.48
CA ALA A 30 12.00 5.92 -12.93
C ALA A 30 12.69 7.29 -12.82
N LEU A 31 13.85 7.32 -12.17
CA LEU A 31 14.64 8.55 -12.08
C LEU A 31 15.14 8.88 -13.48
N ALA A 32 14.75 10.02 -14.03
CA ALA A 32 15.32 10.51 -15.27
C ALA A 32 16.83 10.69 -15.07
N GLY A 33 17.66 9.93 -15.79
CA GLY A 33 19.12 10.00 -15.70
C GLY A 33 19.77 8.98 -14.75
N GLN A 34 19.18 7.81 -14.50
CA GLN A 34 19.88 6.70 -13.88
C GLN A 34 21.10 6.33 -14.75
N LEU A 35 22.30 6.75 -14.33
CA LEU A 35 23.57 6.38 -14.96
C LEU A 35 23.66 4.85 -14.99
N GLU A 36 23.78 4.29 -16.19
CA GLU A 36 24.17 2.89 -16.41
C GLU A 36 25.50 2.67 -15.68
N LEU A 37 25.48 1.89 -14.60
CA LEU A 37 26.70 1.45 -13.94
C LEU A 37 27.07 0.09 -14.53
N ASP A 38 27.97 0.13 -15.50
CA ASP A 38 28.65 -1.07 -16.01
C ASP A 38 29.56 -1.63 -14.91
N PHE A 39 29.08 -2.64 -14.21
CA PHE A 39 29.93 -3.47 -13.37
C PHE A 39 30.67 -4.46 -14.30
N ALA A 40 31.87 -4.08 -14.73
CA ALA A 40 32.79 -5.01 -15.39
C ALA A 40 33.16 -6.15 -14.41
N ALA A 41 33.04 -7.39 -14.89
CA ALA A 41 33.24 -8.64 -14.14
C ALA A 41 34.72 -8.95 -13.87
#